data_AF-A0A0P6XUX8-F1
#
_entry.id   AF-A0A0P6XUX8-F1
#
_cell.length_a   1.000
_cell.length_b   1.000
_cell.length_c   1.000
_cell.angle_alpha   90.00
_cell.angle_beta   90.00
_cell.angle_gamma   90.00
#
_symmetry.space_group_name_H-M   'P 1'
#
loop_
_entity.id
_entity.type
_entity.pdbx_description
1 polymer ?
#
loop_
_entity_poly.entity_id
_entity_poly.type
_entity_poly.pdbx_seq_one_letter_code
_entity_poly.pdbx_strand_id
1 'polypeptide(L)'
;MNNNFAYDLRINQQDSLPAHQQISVFTDRWLGYLHAAHTGLLEEYRQFRQSSGLPALSFAESALELTAFCVYLQEHSAEARVFSGLGAAALTALVNLQDRLPWFERSIKALRSRVQYLSTRKSASPSDTPDLDPATLNRLLRWLRAQGQSALAEHFQPWARCFGRRGRQQCQAALNDCLLIAAQFTAFSSEVLGGYTRGAEAFRQSARRDACLRYDAALRGRARAEYHLGLLGTEILNREFRTAFLQASEKLVIVPRCLRARPQGLCKAAPARLGTRCTGCTPHCQVNQISQICRPLGIHVADIPDDQLKFLCRASGQAGSGLGVLGLSCAPTNWLAGWEAQKLGLSAQGLLLDYPACREHWHAQGLPTSTSLLRLKEILKISPKTEPDESSAWVLLPAEQTEMAL
;
A
#
# COMPACT_ATOMS: atom_id res chain seq x y z
N MET A 1 5.24 9.81 -26.49
CA MET A 1 4.76 8.43 -26.22
C MET A 1 3.78 8.52 -25.06
N ASN A 2 2.50 8.19 -25.27
CA ASN A 2 1.54 8.12 -24.16
C ASN A 2 1.89 6.90 -23.31
N ASN A 3 2.60 7.11 -22.20
CA ASN A 3 2.82 6.05 -21.23
C ASN A 3 1.49 5.74 -20.55
N ASN A 4 0.90 4.60 -20.91
CA ASN A 4 -0.42 4.19 -20.41
C ASN A 4 -0.25 3.46 -19.08
N PHE A 5 -0.01 4.21 -18.00
CA PHE A 5 0.12 3.68 -16.65
C PHE A 5 -1.24 3.24 -16.09
N ALA A 6 -1.26 2.26 -15.19
CA ALA A 6 -2.50 1.85 -14.52
C ALA A 6 -3.16 3.00 -13.75
N TYR A 7 -2.36 3.91 -13.21
CA TYR A 7 -2.81 5.21 -12.71
C TYR A 7 -1.72 6.28 -12.90
N ASP A 8 -2.10 7.56 -12.92
CA ASP A 8 -1.17 8.70 -12.88
C ASP A 8 -1.80 9.83 -12.05
N LEU A 9 -1.23 10.13 -10.88
CA LEU A 9 -1.69 11.15 -9.94
C LEU A 9 -1.36 12.58 -10.36
N ARG A 10 -0.63 12.79 -11.46
CA ARG A 10 -0.22 14.13 -11.88
C ARG A 10 -1.18 14.79 -12.84
N ILE A 11 -1.97 14.03 -13.62
CA ILE A 11 -2.88 14.49 -14.71
C ILE A 11 -2.53 15.88 -15.26
N ASN A 12 -1.55 15.96 -16.16
CA ASN A 12 -1.09 17.20 -16.83
C ASN A 12 -0.55 18.31 -15.90
N GLN A 13 -0.33 18.02 -14.63
CA GLN A 13 0.35 18.89 -13.69
C GLN A 13 1.79 18.40 -13.44
N GLN A 14 2.61 19.29 -12.89
CA GLN A 14 4.00 18.95 -12.55
C GLN A 14 4.13 18.14 -11.26
N ASP A 15 3.13 18.19 -10.37
CA ASP A 15 3.12 17.52 -9.06
C ASP A 15 1.77 16.85 -8.78
N SER A 16 1.76 15.89 -7.85
CA SER A 16 0.57 15.13 -7.45
C SER A 16 -0.13 15.64 -6.18
N LEU A 17 0.30 16.77 -5.60
CA LEU A 17 -0.36 17.35 -4.41
C LEU A 17 -1.87 17.60 -4.61
N PRO A 18 -2.34 18.10 -5.76
CA PRO A 18 -3.78 18.28 -5.96
C PRO A 18 -4.55 16.95 -5.98
N ALA A 19 -3.93 15.85 -6.43
CA ALA A 19 -4.53 14.53 -6.31
C ALA A 19 -4.67 14.09 -4.85
N HIS A 20 -3.66 14.34 -4.01
CA HIS A 20 -3.74 14.08 -2.57
C HIS A 20 -4.87 14.88 -1.89
N GLN A 21 -5.08 16.13 -2.28
CA GLN A 21 -6.19 16.94 -1.79
C GLN A 21 -7.55 16.37 -2.21
N GLN A 22 -7.70 15.96 -3.47
CA GLN A 22 -8.92 15.31 -3.95
C GLN A 22 -9.19 13.98 -3.26
N ILE A 23 -8.14 13.18 -2.98
CA ILE A 23 -8.24 11.95 -2.19
C ILE A 23 -8.74 12.26 -0.77
N SER A 24 -8.24 13.32 -0.13
CA SER A 24 -8.72 13.76 1.18
C SER A 24 -10.21 14.12 1.16
N VAL A 25 -10.65 14.95 0.19
CA VAL A 25 -12.05 15.36 0.05
C VAL A 25 -12.95 14.15 -0.23
N PHE A 26 -12.51 13.25 -1.11
CA PHE A 26 -13.22 12.00 -1.37
C PHE A 26 -13.36 11.15 -0.10
N THR A 27 -12.29 11.05 0.70
CA THR A 27 -12.29 10.31 1.96
C THR A 27 -13.36 10.84 2.91
N ASP A 28 -13.47 12.16 3.06
CA ASP A 28 -14.47 12.80 3.92
C ASP A 28 -15.90 12.51 3.43
N ARG A 29 -16.13 12.63 2.12
CA ARG A 29 -17.44 12.31 1.49
C ARG A 29 -17.82 10.84 1.71
N TRP A 30 -16.88 9.92 1.53
CA TRP A 30 -17.12 8.49 1.69
C TRP A 30 -17.40 8.09 3.15
N LEU A 31 -16.60 8.61 4.09
CA LEU A 31 -16.83 8.39 5.52
C LEU A 31 -18.18 8.98 5.97
N GLY A 32 -18.54 10.17 5.48
CA GLY A 32 -19.84 10.79 5.73
C GLY A 32 -21.01 9.94 5.20
N TYR A 33 -20.88 9.37 4.00
CA TYR A 33 -21.87 8.44 3.46
C TYR A 33 -22.04 7.18 4.33
N LEU A 34 -20.94 6.53 4.71
CA LEU A 34 -21.00 5.36 5.58
C LEU A 34 -21.57 5.68 6.96
N HIS A 35 -21.27 6.86 7.49
CA HIS A 35 -21.85 7.30 8.76
C HIS A 35 -23.36 7.53 8.62
N ALA A 36 -23.83 8.18 7.57
CA ALA A 36 -25.26 8.44 7.39
C ALA A 36 -26.07 7.15 7.10
N ALA A 37 -25.53 6.25 6.26
CA ALA A 37 -26.29 5.12 5.73
C ALA A 37 -26.01 3.78 6.43
N HIS A 38 -24.83 3.61 7.05
CA HIS A 38 -24.34 2.29 7.50
C HIS A 38 -23.78 2.28 8.94
N THR A 39 -24.07 3.31 9.73
CA THR A 39 -23.64 3.38 11.15
C THR A 39 -24.10 2.17 11.96
N GLY A 40 -25.34 1.71 11.80
CA GLY A 40 -25.82 0.52 12.54
C GLY A 40 -24.94 -0.72 12.33
N LEU A 41 -24.50 -0.95 11.09
CA LEU A 41 -23.64 -2.08 10.72
C LEU A 41 -22.22 -1.95 11.31
N LEU A 42 -21.64 -0.75 11.25
CA LEU A 42 -20.32 -0.47 11.81
C LEU A 42 -20.32 -0.60 13.34
N GLU A 43 -21.40 -0.21 13.99
CA GLU A 43 -21.53 -0.21 15.44
C GLU A 43 -21.70 -1.63 15.97
N GLU A 44 -22.52 -2.44 15.29
CA GLU A 44 -22.64 -3.88 15.55
C GLU A 44 -21.27 -4.56 15.43
N TYR A 45 -20.51 -4.25 14.38
CA TYR A 45 -19.18 -4.81 14.19
C TYR A 45 -18.20 -4.40 15.30
N ARG A 46 -18.19 -3.12 15.70
CA ARG A 46 -17.34 -2.63 16.78
C ARG A 46 -17.69 -3.28 18.13
N GLN A 47 -18.98 -3.46 18.42
CA GLN A 47 -19.44 -4.21 19.60
C GLN A 47 -19.05 -5.69 19.53
N PHE A 48 -19.16 -6.32 18.35
CA PHE A 48 -18.68 -7.67 18.13
C PHE A 48 -17.19 -7.80 18.43
N ARG A 49 -16.36 -6.86 17.98
CA ARG A 49 -14.92 -6.86 18.25
C ARG A 49 -14.63 -6.76 19.75
N GLN A 50 -15.28 -5.81 20.43
CA GLN A 50 -15.12 -5.62 21.88
C GLN A 50 -15.50 -6.87 22.67
N SER A 51 -16.69 -7.44 22.40
CA SER A 51 -17.15 -8.68 23.06
C SER A 51 -16.31 -9.91 22.73
N SER A 52 -15.52 -9.87 21.65
CA SER A 52 -14.63 -10.94 21.23
C SER A 52 -13.16 -10.71 21.64
N GLY A 53 -12.87 -9.69 22.45
CA GLY A 53 -11.51 -9.38 22.93
C GLY A 53 -10.55 -8.92 21.82
N LEU A 54 -11.07 -8.45 20.68
CA LEU A 54 -10.26 -7.94 19.58
C LEU A 54 -9.90 -6.47 19.83
N PRO A 55 -8.75 -5.98 19.29
CA PRO A 55 -8.39 -4.57 19.39
C PRO A 55 -9.52 -3.67 18.87
N ALA A 56 -9.80 -2.61 19.62
CA ALA A 56 -10.76 -1.59 19.23
C ALA A 56 -10.26 -0.86 17.98
N LEU A 57 -11.21 -0.46 17.13
CA LEU A 57 -10.96 0.34 15.94
C LEU A 57 -11.75 1.63 16.04
N SER A 58 -11.18 2.70 15.46
CA SER A 58 -11.93 3.92 15.24
C SER A 58 -13.07 3.69 14.22
N PHE A 59 -13.94 4.69 14.08
CA PHE A 59 -14.96 4.66 13.04
C PHE A 59 -14.31 4.59 11.65
N ALA A 60 -13.27 5.39 11.39
CA ALA A 60 -12.62 5.45 10.08
C ALA A 60 -11.89 4.14 9.74
N GLU A 61 -11.21 3.52 10.71
CA GLU A 61 -10.60 2.19 10.51
C GLU A 61 -11.66 1.11 10.24
N SER A 62 -12.76 1.12 10.99
CA SER A 62 -13.88 0.17 10.78
C SER A 62 -14.53 0.36 9.41
N ALA A 63 -14.71 1.61 8.98
CA ALA A 63 -15.23 1.98 7.67
C ALA A 63 -14.28 1.56 6.54
N LEU A 64 -12.96 1.69 6.72
CA LEU A 64 -11.97 1.18 5.78
C LEU A 64 -12.02 -0.35 5.68
N GLU A 65 -12.05 -1.07 6.80
CA GLU A 65 -12.17 -2.53 6.79
C GLU A 65 -13.45 -3.00 6.09
N LEU A 66 -14.60 -2.36 6.38
CA LEU A 66 -15.87 -2.66 5.73
C LEU A 66 -15.80 -2.40 4.22
N THR A 67 -15.35 -1.22 3.81
CA THR A 67 -15.23 -0.84 2.39
C THR A 67 -14.33 -1.82 1.65
N ALA A 68 -13.17 -2.14 2.24
CA ALA A 68 -12.25 -3.12 1.67
C ALA A 68 -12.90 -4.50 1.57
N PHE A 69 -13.57 -4.97 2.62
CA PHE A 69 -14.26 -6.25 2.62
C PHE A 69 -15.29 -6.34 1.49
N CYS A 70 -16.14 -5.31 1.37
CA CYS A 70 -17.16 -5.20 0.33
C CYS A 70 -16.56 -5.23 -1.08
N VAL A 71 -15.53 -4.41 -1.34
CA VAL A 71 -14.86 -4.36 -2.65
C VAL A 71 -14.23 -5.71 -2.99
N TYR A 72 -13.53 -6.34 -2.05
CA TYR A 72 -12.92 -7.65 -2.31
C TYR A 72 -13.94 -8.78 -2.47
N LEU A 73 -15.07 -8.70 -1.77
CA LEU A 73 -16.20 -9.62 -1.97
C LEU A 73 -16.76 -9.50 -3.39
N GLN A 74 -16.97 -8.27 -3.88
CA GLN A 74 -17.46 -8.02 -5.24
C GLN A 74 -16.45 -8.49 -6.29
N GLU A 75 -15.18 -8.10 -6.16
CA GLU A 75 -14.18 -8.30 -7.22
C GLU A 75 -13.58 -9.70 -7.27
N HIS A 76 -13.57 -10.45 -6.15
CA HIS A 76 -12.80 -11.71 -6.06
C HIS A 76 -13.59 -12.94 -5.58
N SER A 77 -14.89 -12.82 -5.29
CA SER A 77 -15.68 -13.97 -4.83
C SER A 77 -15.80 -15.07 -5.90
N ALA A 78 -15.88 -14.69 -7.18
CA ALA A 78 -15.95 -15.62 -8.30
C ALA A 78 -14.65 -16.42 -8.45
N GLU A 79 -13.50 -15.74 -8.40
CA GLU A 79 -12.17 -16.36 -8.41
C GLU A 79 -11.98 -17.27 -7.20
N ALA A 80 -12.34 -16.79 -6.00
CA ALA A 80 -12.22 -17.55 -4.76
C ALA A 80 -13.07 -18.83 -4.77
N ARG A 81 -14.20 -18.83 -5.48
CA ARG A 81 -15.07 -20.00 -5.62
C ARG A 81 -14.43 -21.14 -6.39
N VAL A 82 -13.80 -20.83 -7.52
CA VAL A 82 -13.21 -21.83 -8.42
C VAL A 82 -11.79 -22.25 -7.99
N PHE A 83 -11.19 -21.51 -7.05
CA PHE A 83 -9.84 -21.76 -6.59
C PHE A 83 -9.72 -23.04 -5.77
N SER A 84 -8.78 -23.91 -6.15
CA SER A 84 -8.63 -25.20 -5.47
C SER A 84 -8.22 -25.05 -4.00
N GLY A 85 -8.89 -25.78 -3.10
CA GLY A 85 -8.58 -25.74 -1.66
C GLY A 85 -7.18 -26.25 -1.33
N LEU A 86 -6.74 -27.34 -1.98
CA LEU A 86 -5.38 -27.88 -1.85
C LEU A 86 -4.32 -26.90 -2.38
N GLY A 87 -4.58 -26.30 -3.54
CA GLY A 87 -3.71 -25.28 -4.10
C GLY A 87 -3.58 -24.06 -3.19
N ALA A 88 -4.68 -23.63 -2.56
CA ALA A 88 -4.64 -22.55 -1.59
C ALA A 88 -3.80 -22.87 -0.35
N ALA A 89 -3.90 -24.09 0.18
CA ALA A 89 -3.07 -24.54 1.30
C ALA A 89 -1.58 -24.58 0.91
N ALA A 90 -1.25 -25.14 -0.26
CA ALA A 90 0.11 -25.19 -0.78
C ALA A 90 0.69 -23.78 -1.00
N LEU A 91 -0.06 -22.87 -1.62
CA LEU A 91 0.39 -21.50 -1.83
C LEU A 91 0.57 -20.74 -0.53
N THR A 92 -0.34 -20.91 0.43
CA THR A 92 -0.21 -20.30 1.77
C THR A 92 1.06 -20.78 2.45
N ALA A 93 1.36 -22.09 2.36
CA ALA A 93 2.61 -22.64 2.89
C ALA A 93 3.85 -22.03 2.21
N LEU A 94 3.81 -21.86 0.87
CA LEU A 94 4.91 -21.23 0.13
C LEU A 94 5.10 -19.75 0.45
N VAL A 95 4.01 -19.00 0.65
CA VAL A 95 4.07 -17.61 1.12
C VAL A 95 4.75 -17.55 2.49
N ASN A 96 4.30 -18.37 3.43
CA ASN A 96 4.89 -18.43 4.78
C ASN A 96 6.35 -18.88 4.75
N LEU A 97 6.72 -19.75 3.81
CA LEU A 97 8.10 -20.17 3.62
C LEU A 97 8.98 -19.04 3.07
N GLN A 98 8.47 -18.23 2.14
CA GLN A 98 9.18 -17.04 1.63
C GLN A 98 9.52 -16.07 2.76
N ASP A 99 8.55 -15.79 3.64
CA ASP A 99 8.73 -14.90 4.78
C ASP A 99 9.79 -15.40 5.79
N ARG A 100 9.99 -16.72 5.87
CA ARG A 100 10.98 -17.36 6.76
C ARG A 100 12.36 -17.49 6.12
N LEU A 101 12.42 -17.64 4.80
CA LEU A 101 13.64 -17.96 4.05
C LEU A 101 13.83 -16.96 2.88
N PRO A 102 14.12 -15.67 3.17
CA PRO A 102 14.27 -14.65 2.15
C PRO A 102 15.41 -14.95 1.15
N TRP A 103 16.41 -15.75 1.53
CA TRP A 103 17.50 -16.15 0.63
C TRP A 103 17.05 -17.06 -0.53
N PHE A 104 15.89 -17.73 -0.42
CA PHE A 104 15.34 -18.61 -1.46
C PHE A 104 14.18 -17.98 -2.25
N GLU A 105 13.98 -16.67 -2.12
CA GLU A 105 12.85 -15.91 -2.68
C GLU A 105 12.57 -16.24 -4.16
N ARG A 106 13.61 -16.26 -5.02
CA ARG A 106 13.45 -16.52 -6.47
C ARG A 106 12.86 -17.90 -6.75
N SER A 107 13.37 -18.93 -6.06
CA SER A 107 12.91 -20.31 -6.21
C SER A 107 11.48 -20.47 -5.68
N ILE A 108 11.18 -19.86 -4.54
CA ILE A 108 9.84 -19.89 -3.95
C ILE A 108 8.83 -19.17 -4.85
N LYS A 109 9.17 -18.01 -5.42
CA LYS A 109 8.33 -17.28 -6.39
C LYS A 109 8.06 -18.11 -7.65
N ALA A 110 9.07 -18.80 -8.18
CA ALA A 110 8.89 -19.70 -9.32
C ALA A 110 7.93 -20.85 -8.98
N LEU A 111 8.08 -21.48 -7.82
CA LEU A 111 7.18 -22.55 -7.39
C LEU A 111 5.75 -22.04 -7.15
N ARG A 112 5.59 -20.89 -6.49
CA ARG A 112 4.29 -20.21 -6.31
C ARG A 112 3.59 -20.00 -7.65
N SER A 113 4.32 -19.53 -8.66
CA SER A 113 3.74 -19.29 -9.98
C SER A 113 3.17 -20.55 -10.65
N ARG A 114 3.85 -21.70 -10.47
CA ARG A 114 3.40 -23.00 -10.99
C ARG A 114 2.17 -23.51 -10.23
N VAL A 115 2.20 -23.45 -8.90
CA VAL A 115 1.07 -23.88 -8.08
C VAL A 115 -0.16 -23.00 -8.35
N GLN A 116 0.02 -21.67 -8.48
CA GLN A 116 -1.05 -20.74 -8.86
C GLN A 116 -1.69 -21.15 -10.18
N TYR A 117 -0.90 -21.37 -11.24
CA TYR A 117 -1.39 -21.77 -12.55
C TYR A 117 -2.18 -23.09 -12.52
N LEU A 118 -1.71 -24.08 -11.76
CA LEU A 118 -2.43 -25.36 -11.60
C LEU A 118 -3.72 -25.20 -10.79
N SER A 119 -3.74 -24.28 -9.83
CA SER A 119 -4.87 -24.05 -8.93
C SER A 119 -6.04 -23.32 -9.57
N THR A 120 -5.80 -22.61 -10.68
CA THR A 120 -6.80 -21.87 -11.45
C THR A 120 -7.32 -22.62 -12.68
N ARG A 121 -6.72 -23.78 -13.03
CA ARG A 121 -7.00 -24.53 -14.26
C ARG A 121 -8.39 -25.20 -14.30
N LYS A 122 -9.04 -25.38 -13.15
CA LYS A 122 -10.43 -25.83 -13.07
C LYS A 122 -11.36 -24.61 -13.12
N SER A 123 -11.70 -24.14 -14.31
CA SER A 123 -12.81 -23.19 -14.46
C SER A 123 -14.15 -23.93 -14.34
N ALA A 124 -15.00 -23.45 -13.42
CA ALA A 124 -16.42 -23.76 -13.43
C ALA A 124 -17.11 -23.00 -14.57
N SER A 125 -18.20 -23.57 -15.11
CA SER A 125 -19.02 -22.95 -16.15
C SER A 125 -19.57 -21.58 -15.70
N PRO A 126 -19.75 -20.59 -16.60
CA PRO A 126 -20.08 -19.21 -16.23
C PRO A 126 -21.54 -18.94 -15.82
N SER A 127 -22.39 -19.93 -15.58
CA SER A 127 -23.85 -19.71 -15.67
C SER A 127 -24.64 -19.55 -14.37
N ASP A 128 -24.07 -19.73 -13.18
CA ASP A 128 -24.84 -19.56 -11.93
C ASP A 128 -24.20 -18.47 -11.06
N THR A 129 -24.90 -17.34 -10.89
CA THR A 129 -24.70 -16.42 -9.76
C THR A 129 -25.12 -17.14 -8.49
N PRO A 130 -24.17 -17.67 -7.69
CA PRO A 130 -24.53 -18.46 -6.53
C PRO A 130 -24.94 -17.54 -5.39
N ASP A 131 -25.82 -18.04 -4.52
CA ASP A 131 -26.15 -17.37 -3.26
C ASP A 131 -24.89 -17.09 -2.44
N LEU A 132 -24.72 -15.84 -1.99
CA LEU A 132 -23.68 -15.46 -1.05
C LEU A 132 -23.98 -16.07 0.32
N ASP A 133 -23.16 -17.04 0.73
CA ASP A 133 -23.32 -17.78 1.97
C ASP A 133 -22.08 -17.67 2.87
N PRO A 134 -22.13 -18.14 4.13
CA PRO A 134 -20.96 -18.17 5.01
C PRO A 134 -19.76 -18.93 4.42
N ALA A 135 -19.99 -19.90 3.53
CA ALA A 135 -18.91 -20.62 2.87
C ALA A 135 -18.17 -19.75 1.84
N THR A 136 -18.85 -18.78 1.20
CA THR A 136 -18.22 -17.79 0.31
C THR A 136 -17.17 -16.97 1.06
N LEU A 137 -17.45 -16.57 2.29
CA LEU A 137 -16.49 -15.84 3.12
C LEU A 137 -15.24 -16.67 3.42
N ASN A 138 -15.42 -17.93 3.80
CA ASN A 138 -14.30 -18.84 4.05
C ASN A 138 -13.46 -19.09 2.79
N ARG A 139 -14.10 -19.18 1.62
CA ARG A 139 -13.41 -19.29 0.33
C ARG A 139 -12.60 -18.03 0.02
N LEU A 140 -13.18 -16.84 0.19
CA LEU A 140 -12.49 -15.56 -0.01
C LEU A 140 -11.28 -15.42 0.91
N LEU A 141 -11.43 -15.67 2.22
CA LEU A 141 -10.33 -15.60 3.18
C LEU A 141 -9.21 -16.58 2.87
N ARG A 142 -9.54 -17.78 2.37
CA ARG A 142 -8.56 -18.78 1.96
C ARG A 142 -7.83 -18.35 0.69
N TRP A 143 -8.56 -17.80 -0.28
CA TRP A 143 -8.01 -17.26 -1.51
C TRP A 143 -7.04 -16.10 -1.23
N LEU A 144 -7.42 -15.13 -0.38
CA LEU A 144 -6.58 -14.00 0.00
C LEU A 144 -5.23 -14.45 0.59
N ARG A 145 -5.25 -15.42 1.51
CA ARG A 145 -4.01 -15.98 2.08
C ARG A 145 -3.14 -16.66 1.01
N ALA A 146 -3.76 -17.40 0.09
CA ALA A 146 -3.05 -18.04 -1.02
C ALA A 146 -2.40 -17.01 -1.97
N GLN A 147 -3.01 -15.85 -2.14
CA GLN A 147 -2.46 -14.74 -2.93
C GLN A 147 -1.38 -13.92 -2.18
N GLY A 148 -1.03 -14.31 -0.94
CA GLY A 148 -0.07 -13.58 -0.11
C GLY A 148 -0.64 -12.31 0.52
N GLN A 149 -1.96 -12.18 0.59
CA GLN A 149 -2.66 -11.05 1.21
C GLN A 149 -3.16 -11.41 2.62
N SER A 150 -2.27 -11.96 3.45
CA SER A 150 -2.60 -12.38 4.82
C SER A 150 -3.10 -11.21 5.68
N ALA A 151 -2.58 -10.00 5.45
CA ALA A 151 -3.07 -8.78 6.08
C ALA A 151 -4.58 -8.64 5.94
N LEU A 152 -5.07 -8.63 4.69
CA LEU A 152 -6.49 -8.51 4.37
C LEU A 152 -7.30 -9.64 4.96
N ALA A 153 -6.82 -10.89 4.84
CA ALA A 153 -7.53 -12.04 5.40
C ALA A 153 -7.70 -11.94 6.92
N GLU A 154 -6.72 -11.39 7.64
CA GLU A 154 -6.80 -11.16 9.09
C GLU A 154 -7.79 -10.05 9.45
N HIS A 155 -7.80 -8.94 8.71
CA HIS A 155 -8.78 -7.86 8.92
C HIS A 155 -10.22 -8.27 8.53
N PHE A 156 -10.39 -9.15 7.53
CA PHE A 156 -11.71 -9.62 7.09
C PHE A 156 -12.27 -10.78 7.92
N GLN A 157 -11.42 -11.52 8.63
CA GLN A 157 -11.86 -12.66 9.43
C GLN A 157 -12.83 -12.28 10.56
N PRO A 158 -12.63 -11.18 11.32
CA PRO A 158 -13.63 -10.68 12.27
C PRO A 158 -14.98 -10.35 11.63
N TRP A 159 -14.99 -9.70 10.46
CA TRP A 159 -16.23 -9.43 9.70
C TRP A 159 -16.94 -10.72 9.33
N ALA A 160 -16.22 -11.71 8.81
CA ALA A 160 -16.80 -13.01 8.47
C ALA A 160 -17.40 -13.74 9.69
N ARG A 161 -16.76 -13.62 10.85
CA ARG A 161 -17.30 -14.16 12.11
C ARG A 161 -18.52 -13.39 12.61
N CYS A 162 -18.51 -12.07 12.49
CA CYS A 162 -19.64 -11.20 12.84
C CYS A 162 -20.88 -11.59 12.02
N PHE A 163 -20.74 -11.67 10.69
CA PHE A 163 -21.82 -12.12 9.82
C PHE A 163 -22.21 -13.59 10.05
N GLY A 164 -21.24 -14.45 10.36
CA GLY A 164 -21.48 -15.87 10.65
C GLY A 164 -22.24 -16.14 11.96
N ARG A 165 -22.31 -15.19 12.89
CA ARG A 165 -23.19 -15.30 14.08
C ARG A 165 -24.66 -15.13 13.72
N ARG A 166 -24.96 -14.54 12.56
CA ARG A 166 -26.32 -14.37 12.07
C ARG A 166 -26.83 -15.69 11.48
N GLY A 167 -28.14 -15.90 11.52
CA GLY A 167 -28.75 -17.02 10.79
C GLY A 167 -28.46 -16.93 9.29
N ARG A 168 -28.50 -18.07 8.57
CA ARG A 168 -28.11 -18.13 7.14
C ARG A 168 -28.76 -17.04 6.28
N GLN A 169 -30.06 -16.81 6.43
CA GLN A 169 -30.80 -15.80 5.67
C GLN A 169 -30.33 -14.37 5.98
N GLN A 170 -30.08 -14.05 7.25
CA GLN A 170 -29.59 -12.73 7.67
C GLN A 170 -28.13 -12.51 7.26
N CYS A 171 -27.31 -13.56 7.24
CA CYS A 171 -25.96 -13.52 6.70
C CYS A 171 -26.01 -13.19 5.21
N GLN A 172 -26.83 -13.90 4.43
CA GLN A 172 -27.00 -13.64 3.00
C GLN A 172 -27.48 -12.20 2.72
N ALA A 173 -28.46 -11.70 3.49
CA ALA A 173 -28.91 -10.31 3.39
C ALA A 173 -27.74 -9.32 3.64
N ALA A 174 -26.95 -9.53 4.69
CA ALA A 174 -25.79 -8.69 4.98
C ALA A 174 -24.73 -8.72 3.87
N LEU A 175 -24.54 -9.86 3.22
CA LEU A 175 -23.61 -9.99 2.11
C LEU A 175 -24.12 -9.30 0.84
N ASN A 176 -25.43 -9.30 0.61
CA ASN A 176 -26.03 -8.50 -0.46
C ASN A 176 -25.88 -7.00 -0.18
N ASP A 177 -26.05 -6.55 1.06
CA ASP A 177 -25.78 -5.16 1.46
C ASP A 177 -24.31 -4.80 1.22
N CYS A 178 -23.37 -5.73 1.48
CA CYS A 178 -21.95 -5.54 1.15
C CYS A 178 -21.72 -5.29 -0.35
N LEU A 179 -22.42 -6.03 -1.23
CA LEU A 179 -22.35 -5.78 -2.67
C LEU A 179 -22.89 -4.40 -3.05
N LEU A 180 -23.97 -3.95 -2.41
CA LEU A 180 -24.50 -2.60 -2.63
C LEU A 180 -23.51 -1.52 -2.19
N ILE A 181 -22.86 -1.69 -1.03
CA ILE A 181 -21.80 -0.79 -0.55
C ILE A 181 -20.63 -0.74 -1.55
N ALA A 182 -20.20 -1.90 -2.06
CA ALA A 182 -19.12 -1.98 -3.05
C ALA A 182 -19.47 -1.27 -4.38
N ALA A 183 -20.70 -1.44 -4.85
CA ALA A 183 -21.20 -0.75 -6.04
C ALA A 183 -21.24 0.77 -5.85
N GLN A 184 -21.73 1.24 -4.69
CA GLN A 184 -21.75 2.67 -4.34
C GLN A 184 -20.34 3.25 -4.22
N PHE A 185 -19.41 2.54 -3.57
CA PHE A 185 -18.02 2.93 -3.52
C PHE A 185 -17.42 3.07 -4.93
N THR A 186 -17.68 2.09 -5.80
CA THR A 186 -17.18 2.09 -7.17
C THR A 186 -17.71 3.29 -7.96
N ALA A 187 -19.00 3.62 -7.82
CA ALA A 187 -19.60 4.78 -8.47
C ALA A 187 -19.01 6.10 -7.97
N PHE A 188 -19.01 6.33 -6.64
CA PHE A 188 -18.50 7.57 -6.04
C PHE A 188 -17.02 7.77 -6.31
N SER A 189 -16.22 6.72 -6.16
CA SER A 189 -14.79 6.81 -6.41
C SER A 189 -14.46 7.03 -7.89
N SER A 190 -15.25 6.49 -8.81
CA SER A 190 -15.06 6.73 -10.25
C SER A 190 -15.38 8.15 -10.66
N GLU A 191 -16.38 8.77 -10.04
CA GLU A 191 -16.74 10.18 -10.25
C GLU A 191 -15.57 11.11 -9.88
N VAL A 192 -14.96 10.90 -8.71
CA VAL A 192 -13.95 11.82 -8.15
C VAL A 192 -12.53 11.44 -8.54
N LEU A 193 -12.17 10.16 -8.39
CA LEU A 193 -10.80 9.65 -8.56
C LEU A 193 -10.57 9.01 -9.93
N GLY A 194 -11.63 8.82 -10.73
CA GLY A 194 -11.55 8.14 -12.01
C GLY A 194 -10.59 8.81 -13.00
N GLY A 195 -10.41 10.12 -12.93
CA GLY A 195 -9.41 10.83 -13.73
C GLY A 195 -8.01 10.22 -13.61
N TYR A 196 -7.61 9.82 -12.41
CA TYR A 196 -6.27 9.32 -12.10
C TYR A 196 -6.05 7.87 -12.53
N THR A 197 -7.12 7.09 -12.68
CA THR A 197 -7.06 5.62 -12.90
C THR A 197 -7.56 5.20 -14.28
N ARG A 198 -7.53 6.11 -15.27
CA ARG A 198 -8.02 5.84 -16.63
C ARG A 198 -7.37 4.63 -17.30
N GLY A 199 -6.10 4.36 -17.00
CA GLY A 199 -5.36 3.23 -17.56
C GLY A 199 -5.56 1.89 -16.83
N ALA A 200 -6.26 1.87 -15.68
CA ALA A 200 -6.34 0.68 -14.82
C ALA A 200 -6.98 -0.52 -15.54
N GLU A 201 -8.09 -0.32 -16.26
CA GLU A 201 -8.78 -1.41 -16.95
C GLU A 201 -7.99 -1.93 -18.15
N ALA A 202 -7.39 -1.03 -18.94
CA ALA A 202 -6.52 -1.42 -20.04
C ALA A 202 -5.31 -2.22 -19.54
N PHE A 203 -4.70 -1.78 -18.44
CA PHE A 203 -3.61 -2.50 -17.78
C PHE A 203 -4.09 -3.88 -17.28
N ARG A 204 -5.22 -3.96 -16.59
CA ARG A 204 -5.80 -5.22 -16.09
C ARG A 204 -6.02 -6.22 -17.22
N GLN A 205 -6.55 -5.79 -18.37
CA GLN A 205 -6.74 -6.64 -19.54
C GLN A 205 -5.41 -7.18 -20.09
N SER A 206 -4.39 -6.33 -20.20
CA SER A 206 -3.04 -6.77 -20.60
C SER A 206 -2.44 -7.74 -19.58
N ALA A 207 -2.54 -7.41 -18.30
CA ALA A 207 -2.01 -8.24 -17.21
C ALA A 207 -2.65 -9.63 -17.17
N ARG A 208 -3.95 -9.76 -17.48
CA ARG A 208 -4.64 -11.06 -17.59
C ARG A 208 -4.09 -11.92 -18.73
N ARG A 209 -3.73 -11.32 -19.87
CA ARG A 209 -3.10 -12.04 -21.00
C ARG A 209 -1.69 -12.54 -20.62
N ASP A 210 -0.97 -11.75 -19.84
CA ASP A 210 0.39 -12.04 -19.39
C ASP A 210 0.46 -12.78 -18.03
N ALA A 211 -0.67 -13.24 -17.49
CA ALA A 211 -0.74 -13.78 -16.13
C ALA A 211 -0.11 -15.18 -15.98
N CYS A 212 0.14 -15.87 -17.09
CA CYS A 212 0.65 -17.24 -17.09
C CYS A 212 1.99 -17.33 -16.34
N LEU A 213 2.06 -18.22 -15.35
CA LEU A 213 3.26 -18.46 -14.54
C LEU A 213 3.85 -17.20 -13.89
N ARG A 214 2.99 -16.25 -13.49
CA ARG A 214 3.39 -15.07 -12.70
C ARG A 214 2.98 -15.20 -11.24
N TYR A 215 3.92 -14.91 -10.34
CA TYR A 215 3.66 -14.94 -8.89
C TYR A 215 2.82 -13.74 -8.41
N ASP A 216 2.86 -12.63 -9.15
CA ASP A 216 2.22 -11.35 -8.85
C ASP A 216 0.92 -11.14 -9.67
N ALA A 217 0.38 -12.19 -10.29
CA ALA A 217 -0.79 -12.11 -11.15
C ALA A 217 -1.99 -11.45 -10.46
N ALA A 218 -2.23 -11.75 -9.17
CA ALA A 218 -3.30 -11.13 -8.40
C ALA A 218 -3.09 -9.62 -8.17
N LEU A 219 -1.85 -9.16 -7.98
CA LEU A 219 -1.56 -7.74 -7.84
C LEU A 219 -1.76 -6.97 -9.15
N ARG A 220 -1.28 -7.54 -10.27
CA ARG A 220 -1.40 -6.92 -11.59
C ARG A 220 -2.83 -6.99 -12.15
N GLY A 221 -3.61 -7.99 -11.72
CA GLY A 221 -4.98 -8.23 -12.14
C GLY A 221 -6.04 -7.40 -11.40
N ARG A 222 -5.63 -6.48 -10.51
CA ARG A 222 -6.56 -5.70 -9.69
C ARG A 222 -7.52 -4.84 -10.51
N ALA A 223 -8.76 -4.79 -10.08
CA ALA A 223 -9.80 -3.94 -10.62
C ALA A 223 -9.53 -2.47 -10.32
N ARG A 224 -10.10 -1.56 -11.13
CA ARG A 224 -10.00 -0.12 -10.89
C ARG A 224 -10.44 0.31 -9.49
N ALA A 225 -11.52 -0.29 -8.96
CA ALA A 225 -12.00 -0.02 -7.61
C ALA A 225 -10.94 -0.30 -6.53
N GLU A 226 -10.07 -1.29 -6.72
CA GLU A 226 -9.00 -1.61 -5.78
C GLU A 226 -7.86 -0.57 -5.79
N TYR A 227 -7.66 0.16 -6.89
CA TYR A 227 -6.77 1.31 -6.92
C TYR A 227 -7.35 2.45 -6.09
N HIS A 228 -8.64 2.76 -6.28
CA HIS A 228 -9.33 3.79 -5.47
C HIS A 228 -9.35 3.43 -3.99
N LEU A 229 -9.57 2.16 -3.66
CA LEU A 229 -9.46 1.65 -2.29
C LEU A 229 -8.05 1.86 -1.74
N GLY A 230 -7.01 1.68 -2.56
CA GLY A 230 -5.64 1.99 -2.17
C GLY A 230 -5.41 3.47 -1.85
N LEU A 231 -5.99 4.37 -2.65
CA LEU A 231 -5.93 5.82 -2.41
C LEU A 231 -6.66 6.20 -1.12
N LEU A 232 -7.90 5.71 -0.93
CA LEU A 232 -8.71 5.91 0.27
C LEU A 232 -8.00 5.37 1.52
N GLY A 233 -7.53 4.12 1.45
CA GLY A 233 -6.91 3.42 2.56
C GLY A 233 -5.64 4.11 3.05
N THR A 234 -4.79 4.58 2.13
CA THR A 234 -3.59 5.33 2.51
C THR A 234 -3.95 6.63 3.23
N GLU A 235 -4.97 7.36 2.78
CA GLU A 235 -5.40 8.60 3.44
C GLU A 235 -6.01 8.35 4.83
N ILE A 236 -6.90 7.36 4.97
CA ILE A 236 -7.47 6.99 6.28
C ILE A 236 -6.36 6.60 7.25
N LEU A 237 -5.49 5.66 6.88
CA LEU A 237 -4.42 5.20 7.78
C LEU A 237 -3.42 6.31 8.11
N ASN A 238 -3.17 7.23 7.18
CA ASN A 238 -2.34 8.40 7.47
C ASN A 238 -2.92 9.26 8.57
N ARG A 239 -4.24 9.50 8.57
CA ARG A 239 -4.95 10.27 9.60
C ARG A 239 -4.93 9.55 10.95
N GLU A 240 -5.28 8.26 10.95
CA GLU A 240 -5.39 7.45 12.16
C GLU A 240 -4.03 7.27 12.85
N PHE A 241 -2.96 7.06 12.07
CA PHE A 241 -1.62 6.80 12.61
C PHE A 241 -0.78 8.08 12.74
N ARG A 242 -1.35 9.25 12.44
CA ARG A 242 -0.63 10.52 12.36
C ARG A 242 0.08 10.86 13.66
N THR A 243 -0.65 10.79 14.77
CA THR A 243 -0.17 11.20 16.09
C THR A 243 1.02 10.35 16.53
N ALA A 244 0.89 9.02 16.43
CA ALA A 244 1.95 8.08 16.78
C ALA A 244 3.20 8.28 15.91
N PHE A 245 3.04 8.50 14.60
CA PHE A 245 4.17 8.75 13.70
C PHE A 245 4.93 10.03 14.08
N LEU A 246 4.20 11.10 14.40
CA LEU A 246 4.82 12.37 14.77
C LEU A 246 5.59 12.28 16.08
N GLN A 247 5.02 11.57 17.06
CA GLN A 247 5.60 11.35 18.39
C GLN A 247 6.80 10.38 18.39
N ALA A 248 6.99 9.59 17.32
CA ALA A 248 8.14 8.70 17.21
C ALA A 248 9.47 9.49 17.28
N SER A 249 10.36 9.09 18.19
CA SER A 249 11.67 9.71 18.40
C SER A 249 12.61 9.51 17.22
N GLU A 250 12.56 8.32 16.62
CA GLU A 250 13.28 7.97 15.40
C GLU A 250 12.32 7.79 14.23
N LYS A 251 12.78 8.16 13.03
CA LYS A 251 11.99 8.02 11.80
C LYS A 251 12.83 7.45 10.65
N LEU A 252 12.18 6.64 9.83
CA LEU A 252 12.72 5.99 8.63
C LEU A 252 11.81 6.28 7.44
N VAL A 253 12.39 6.70 6.32
CA VAL A 253 11.69 6.79 5.03
C VAL A 253 12.12 5.61 4.16
N ILE A 254 11.16 4.79 3.77
CA ILE A 254 11.40 3.63 2.90
C ILE A 254 11.01 4.01 1.49
N VAL A 255 11.98 3.93 0.57
CA VAL A 255 11.81 4.30 -0.83
C VAL A 255 11.96 3.09 -1.75
N PRO A 256 11.06 2.89 -2.73
CA PRO A 256 11.17 1.77 -3.66
C PRO A 256 12.21 2.06 -4.74
N ARG A 257 12.77 0.98 -5.29
CA ARG A 257 13.80 1.03 -6.35
C ARG A 257 13.38 1.82 -7.59
N CYS A 258 12.10 1.83 -7.92
CA CYS A 258 11.57 2.55 -9.06
C CYS A 258 11.65 4.08 -8.94
N LEU A 259 11.99 4.65 -7.78
CA LEU A 259 12.31 6.09 -7.65
C LEU A 259 13.75 6.43 -8.05
N ARG A 260 14.59 5.44 -8.35
CA ARG A 260 15.96 5.68 -8.78
C ARG A 260 15.98 6.17 -10.23
N ALA A 261 16.73 7.24 -10.50
CA ALA A 261 16.94 7.73 -11.86
C ALA A 261 17.74 6.74 -12.74
N ARG A 262 18.60 5.93 -12.12
CA ARG A 262 19.43 4.94 -12.82
C ARG A 262 18.91 3.53 -12.56
N PRO A 263 18.95 2.64 -13.56
CA PRO A 263 18.62 1.23 -13.36
C PRO A 263 19.63 0.56 -12.40
N GLN A 264 19.28 -0.65 -12.00
CA GLN A 264 20.12 -1.47 -11.11
C GLN A 264 21.53 -1.67 -11.71
N GLY A 265 22.56 -1.57 -10.87
CA GLY A 265 23.97 -1.69 -11.26
C GLY A 265 24.67 -0.37 -11.59
N LEU A 266 23.92 0.69 -11.94
CA LEU A 266 24.48 2.02 -12.19
C LEU A 266 24.28 3.00 -11.03
N CYS A 267 23.39 2.67 -10.11
CA CYS A 267 23.19 3.42 -8.86
C CYS A 267 24.34 3.12 -7.89
N LYS A 268 24.99 4.17 -7.36
CA LYS A 268 26.08 4.04 -6.37
C LYS A 268 25.57 3.96 -4.92
N ALA A 269 24.35 3.47 -4.69
CA ALA A 269 23.82 3.30 -3.33
C ALA A 269 24.72 2.36 -2.53
N ALA A 270 24.93 2.66 -1.25
CA ALA A 270 25.82 1.89 -0.38
C ALA A 270 25.00 1.09 0.66
N PRO A 271 25.47 -0.09 1.11
CA PRO A 271 24.85 -0.81 2.22
C PRO A 271 24.73 0.05 3.48
N ALA A 272 23.66 -0.14 4.24
CA ALA A 272 23.41 0.50 5.53
C ALA A 272 22.77 -0.50 6.52
N ARG A 273 22.65 -0.11 7.81
CA ARG A 273 22.02 -0.97 8.85
C ARG A 273 20.62 -1.44 8.45
N LEU A 274 19.84 -0.58 7.81
CA LEU A 274 18.50 -0.89 7.30
C LEU A 274 18.51 -0.72 5.77
N GLY A 275 18.82 -1.79 5.04
CA GLY A 275 18.80 -1.79 3.57
C GLY A 275 19.97 -1.03 2.92
N THR A 276 19.68 -0.13 1.99
CA THR A 276 20.71 0.64 1.26
C THR A 276 20.45 2.15 1.32
N ARG A 277 21.52 2.94 1.44
CA ARG A 277 21.50 4.41 1.53
C ARG A 277 21.96 5.06 0.23
N CYS A 278 21.30 6.16 -0.14
CA CYS A 278 21.70 7.00 -1.27
C CYS A 278 23.03 7.72 -1.01
N THR A 279 23.90 7.76 -2.03
CA THR A 279 25.18 8.49 -2.02
C THR A 279 25.18 9.77 -2.86
N GLY A 280 24.03 10.13 -3.47
CA GLY A 280 23.91 11.35 -4.26
C GLY A 280 24.53 11.31 -5.66
N CYS A 281 24.72 10.11 -6.24
CA CYS A 281 25.36 9.95 -7.56
C CYS A 281 24.62 10.59 -8.75
N THR A 282 23.39 11.07 -8.59
CA THR A 282 22.62 11.74 -9.65
C THR A 282 21.74 12.80 -9.00
N PRO A 283 21.95 14.11 -9.29
CA PRO A 283 21.24 15.21 -8.62
C PRO A 283 19.70 15.11 -8.73
N HIS A 284 19.18 14.89 -9.93
CA HIS A 284 17.74 14.82 -10.21
C HIS A 284 17.08 13.47 -9.85
N CYS A 285 17.78 12.57 -9.17
CA CYS A 285 17.20 11.33 -8.70
C CYS A 285 16.24 11.60 -7.54
N GLN A 286 14.99 11.11 -7.62
CA GLN A 286 13.98 11.26 -6.58
C GLN A 286 14.47 10.77 -5.21
N VAL A 287 15.13 9.61 -5.17
CA VAL A 287 15.75 9.10 -3.93
C VAL A 287 16.80 10.07 -3.36
N ASN A 288 17.58 10.75 -4.22
CA ASN A 288 18.55 11.76 -3.77
C ASN A 288 17.84 13.00 -3.21
N GLN A 289 16.81 13.50 -3.90
CA GLN A 289 16.02 14.65 -3.45
C GLN A 289 15.37 14.38 -2.09
N ILE A 290 14.73 13.22 -1.92
CA ILE A 290 14.17 12.77 -0.63
C ILE A 290 15.29 12.71 0.43
N SER A 291 16.43 12.10 0.11
CA SER A 291 17.56 12.01 1.03
C SER A 291 18.10 13.38 1.47
N GLN A 292 18.11 14.37 0.57
CA GLN A 292 18.51 15.74 0.89
C GLN A 292 17.49 16.45 1.78
N ILE A 293 16.19 16.22 1.57
CA ILE A 293 15.11 16.76 2.44
C ILE A 293 15.19 16.15 3.85
N CYS A 294 15.43 14.85 3.96
CA CYS A 294 15.44 14.12 5.23
C CYS A 294 16.72 14.31 6.06
N ARG A 295 17.87 14.56 5.43
CA ARG A 295 19.18 14.63 6.10
C ARG A 295 19.25 15.68 7.22
N PRO A 296 18.80 16.93 7.05
CA PRO A 296 18.84 17.93 8.13
C PRO A 296 17.97 17.56 9.35
N LEU A 297 17.03 16.63 9.19
CA LEU A 297 16.13 16.17 10.24
C LEU A 297 16.64 14.90 10.95
N GLY A 298 17.82 14.41 10.57
CA GLY A 298 18.35 13.14 11.08
C GLY A 298 17.56 11.90 10.61
N ILE A 299 16.66 12.05 9.63
CA ILE A 299 15.79 10.97 9.17
C ILE A 299 16.55 10.09 8.17
N HIS A 300 16.61 8.79 8.44
CA HIS A 300 17.24 7.83 7.54
C HIS A 300 16.34 7.55 6.32
N VAL A 301 16.93 7.51 5.12
CA VAL A 301 16.24 7.12 3.89
C VAL A 301 16.87 5.84 3.38
N ALA A 302 16.05 4.80 3.21
CA ALA A 302 16.49 3.46 2.85
C ALA A 302 15.66 2.87 1.70
N ASP A 303 16.34 2.23 0.74
CA ASP A 303 15.70 1.21 -0.10
C ASP A 303 15.78 -0.13 0.63
N ILE A 304 14.61 -0.63 1.03
CA ILE A 304 14.41 -1.94 1.66
C ILE A 304 13.57 -2.78 0.70
N PRO A 305 14.02 -3.98 0.29
CA PRO A 305 13.21 -4.89 -0.51
C PRO A 305 11.87 -5.21 0.17
N ASP A 306 10.79 -5.28 -0.61
CA ASP A 306 9.40 -5.38 -0.13
C ASP A 306 9.16 -6.51 0.89
N ASP A 307 9.88 -7.63 0.80
CA ASP A 307 9.73 -8.79 1.69
C ASP A 307 10.73 -8.82 2.87
N GLN A 308 11.62 -7.84 2.96
CA GLN A 308 12.66 -7.82 3.98
C GLN A 308 12.35 -6.90 5.16
N LEU A 309 11.32 -6.04 5.09
CA LEU A 309 11.01 -5.12 6.19
C LEU A 309 10.78 -5.87 7.52
N LYS A 310 9.93 -6.90 7.51
CA LYS A 310 9.65 -7.73 8.70
C LYS A 310 10.94 -8.33 9.28
N PHE A 311 11.78 -8.89 8.42
CA PHE A 311 13.04 -9.51 8.80
C PHE A 311 14.01 -8.47 9.39
N LEU A 312 14.24 -7.36 8.69
CA LEU A 312 15.15 -6.30 9.11
C LEU A 312 14.67 -5.64 10.40
N CYS A 313 13.38 -5.37 10.57
CA CYS A 313 12.84 -4.81 11.81
C CYS A 313 13.08 -5.75 13.00
N ARG A 314 12.88 -7.07 12.84
CA ARG A 314 13.15 -8.04 13.90
C ARG A 314 14.65 -8.17 14.18
N ALA A 315 15.46 -8.34 13.14
CA ALA A 315 16.90 -8.53 13.27
C ALA A 315 17.61 -7.29 13.84
N SER A 316 17.07 -6.09 13.60
CA SER A 316 17.63 -4.84 14.11
C SER A 316 17.08 -4.41 15.48
N GLY A 317 16.16 -5.18 16.08
CA GLY A 317 15.52 -4.87 17.36
C GLY A 317 14.47 -3.76 17.30
N GLN A 318 13.98 -3.41 16.10
CA GLN A 318 13.01 -2.32 15.87
C GLN A 318 11.54 -2.80 15.92
N ALA A 319 11.29 -4.10 16.00
CA ALA A 319 9.94 -4.60 16.22
C ALA A 319 9.43 -4.16 17.60
N GLY A 320 8.31 -3.45 17.65
CA GLY A 320 7.73 -2.91 18.87
C GLY A 320 8.41 -1.65 19.41
N SER A 321 9.40 -1.07 18.71
CA SER A 321 10.14 0.11 19.19
C SER A 321 9.36 1.42 19.08
N GLY A 322 8.24 1.44 18.34
CA GLY A 322 7.53 2.67 18.00
C GLY A 322 8.21 3.51 16.93
N LEU A 323 9.20 2.96 16.20
CA LEU A 323 9.86 3.61 15.07
C LEU A 323 8.83 4.18 14.08
N GLY A 324 8.96 5.46 13.76
CA GLY A 324 8.14 6.11 12.74
C GLY A 324 8.59 5.67 11.35
N VAL A 325 7.70 5.12 10.54
CA VAL A 325 8.03 4.67 9.18
C VAL A 325 7.16 5.39 8.16
N LEU A 326 7.77 6.08 7.22
CA LEU A 326 7.10 6.62 6.04
C LEU A 326 7.43 5.76 4.82
N GLY A 327 6.47 4.94 4.40
CA GLY A 327 6.62 4.03 3.25
C GLY A 327 6.11 4.66 1.96
N LEU A 328 6.95 4.66 0.92
CA LEU A 328 6.55 5.06 -0.43
C LEU A 328 6.22 3.81 -1.26
N SER A 329 5.04 3.74 -1.85
CA SER A 329 4.70 2.61 -2.74
C SER A 329 3.49 2.90 -3.63
N CYS A 330 3.15 1.95 -4.50
CA CYS A 330 2.02 2.07 -5.41
C CYS A 330 0.70 2.10 -4.62
N ALA A 331 -0.30 2.82 -5.13
CA ALA A 331 -1.64 2.90 -4.53
C ALA A 331 -2.21 1.56 -4.03
N PRO A 332 -2.25 0.46 -4.82
CA PRO A 332 -2.83 -0.80 -4.36
C PRO A 332 -2.10 -1.44 -3.16
N THR A 333 -0.83 -1.14 -2.95
CA THR A 333 0.01 -1.81 -1.94
C THR A 333 0.27 -0.97 -0.69
N ASN A 334 0.12 0.35 -0.78
CA ASN A 334 0.60 1.26 0.25
C ASN A 334 -0.14 1.12 1.59
N TRP A 335 -1.47 1.15 1.57
CA TRP A 335 -2.29 0.96 2.76
C TRP A 335 -2.13 -0.44 3.40
N LEU A 336 -1.95 -1.49 2.59
CA LEU A 336 -1.68 -2.85 3.09
C LEU A 336 -0.35 -2.92 3.85
N ALA A 337 0.68 -2.22 3.35
CA ALA A 337 1.94 -2.10 4.06
C ALA A 337 1.79 -1.34 5.39
N GLY A 338 0.85 -0.39 5.48
CA GLY A 338 0.49 0.31 6.71
C GLY A 338 -0.01 -0.63 7.81
N TRP A 339 -0.96 -1.51 7.48
CA TRP A 339 -1.43 -2.55 8.43
C TRP A 339 -0.34 -3.54 8.84
N GLU A 340 0.50 -3.95 7.89
CA GLU A 340 1.62 -4.85 8.21
C GLU A 340 2.67 -4.17 9.11
N ALA A 341 2.93 -2.88 8.92
CA ALA A 341 3.81 -2.09 9.78
C ALA A 341 3.21 -1.93 11.20
N GLN A 342 1.90 -1.69 11.31
CA GLN A 342 1.22 -1.61 12.61
C GLN A 342 1.36 -2.91 13.42
N LYS A 343 1.26 -4.09 12.78
CA LYS A 343 1.50 -5.39 13.44
C LYS A 343 2.93 -5.57 13.95
N LEU A 344 3.89 -4.86 13.37
CA LEU A 344 5.27 -4.83 13.85
C LEU A 344 5.50 -3.79 14.96
N GLY A 345 4.45 -3.09 15.40
CA GLY A 345 4.56 -2.00 16.38
C GLY A 345 5.26 -0.76 15.83
N LEU A 346 5.17 -0.54 14.52
CA LEU A 346 5.72 0.65 13.85
C LEU A 346 4.63 1.69 13.65
N SER A 347 5.00 2.96 13.81
CA SER A 347 4.09 4.08 13.58
C SER A 347 4.14 4.45 12.10
N ALA A 348 3.21 3.94 11.30
CA ALA A 348 3.29 4.03 9.85
C ALA A 348 2.63 5.29 9.27
N GLN A 349 3.23 5.81 8.21
CA GLN A 349 2.62 6.73 7.25
C GLN A 349 2.92 6.22 5.84
N GLY A 350 2.05 6.56 4.91
CA GLY A 350 2.12 6.19 3.50
C GLY A 350 2.19 7.42 2.60
N LEU A 351 3.12 7.40 1.64
CA LEU A 351 3.15 8.36 0.54
C LEU A 351 3.05 7.62 -0.79
N LEU A 352 2.13 8.07 -1.64
CA LEU A 352 1.84 7.41 -2.91
C LEU A 352 2.90 7.76 -3.95
N LEU A 353 3.29 6.76 -4.74
CA LEU A 353 3.98 7.01 -6.01
C LEU A 353 3.02 7.64 -6.99
N ASP A 354 3.49 8.58 -7.81
CA ASP A 354 2.68 9.30 -8.79
C ASP A 354 2.11 8.37 -9.86
N TYR A 355 2.88 7.37 -10.28
CA TYR A 355 2.45 6.37 -11.25
C TYR A 355 3.23 5.06 -11.06
N PRO A 356 2.62 3.90 -11.33
CA PRO A 356 3.29 2.63 -11.19
C PRO A 356 4.09 2.30 -12.46
N ALA A 357 5.41 2.18 -12.35
CA ALA A 357 6.28 1.92 -13.50
C ALA A 357 7.48 1.00 -13.23
N CYS A 358 7.50 0.28 -12.10
CA CYS A 358 8.58 -0.67 -11.82
C CYS A 358 8.62 -1.81 -12.84
N ARG A 359 9.82 -2.38 -13.07
CA ARG A 359 10.01 -3.48 -14.01
C ARG A 359 9.33 -4.76 -13.56
N GLU A 360 9.32 -4.95 -12.25
CA GLU A 360 8.86 -6.15 -11.59
C GLU A 360 7.36 -6.36 -11.80
N HIS A 361 6.55 -5.30 -11.71
CA HIS A 361 5.08 -5.41 -11.68
C HIS A 361 4.38 -4.67 -12.82
N TRP A 362 4.88 -3.52 -13.26
CA TRP A 362 4.05 -2.55 -14.00
C TRP A 362 4.51 -2.26 -15.43
N HIS A 363 5.80 -2.24 -15.70
CA HIS A 363 6.33 -1.82 -17.01
C HIS A 363 7.43 -2.76 -17.50
N ALA A 364 7.37 -3.26 -18.74
CA ALA A 364 8.32 -4.27 -19.23
C ALA A 364 9.80 -3.86 -19.10
N GLN A 365 10.10 -2.58 -19.32
CA GLN A 365 11.45 -2.03 -19.23
C GLN A 365 11.79 -1.47 -17.84
N GLY A 366 10.77 -1.18 -17.02
CA GLY A 366 10.90 -0.33 -15.84
C GLY A 366 11.21 1.12 -16.20
N LEU A 367 10.46 2.07 -15.65
CA LEU A 367 10.75 3.51 -15.78
C LEU A 367 10.90 4.12 -14.39
N PRO A 368 11.77 5.14 -14.22
CA PRO A 368 11.78 5.94 -13.01
C PRO A 368 10.38 6.56 -12.79
N THR A 369 9.83 6.35 -11.60
CA THR A 369 8.62 7.04 -11.14
C THR A 369 8.99 8.28 -10.31
N SER A 370 7.99 9.06 -9.92
CA SER A 370 8.06 10.14 -8.95
C SER A 370 7.04 9.97 -7.82
N THR A 371 7.06 10.93 -6.89
CA THR A 371 6.11 11.14 -5.79
C THR A 371 6.11 12.64 -5.45
N SER A 372 5.07 13.16 -4.78
CA SER A 372 5.06 14.57 -4.37
C SER A 372 6.06 14.87 -3.24
N LEU A 373 7.08 15.67 -3.53
CA LEU A 373 8.02 16.17 -2.53
C LEU A 373 7.38 17.22 -1.61
N LEU A 374 6.32 17.90 -2.05
CA LEU A 374 5.53 18.79 -1.21
C LEU A 374 4.76 18.00 -0.16
N ARG A 375 4.05 16.94 -0.58
CA ARG A 375 3.34 16.04 0.34
C ARG A 375 4.29 15.35 1.32
N LEU A 376 5.49 14.96 0.88
CA LEU A 376 6.55 14.46 1.76
C LEU A 376 6.85 15.44 2.90
N LYS A 377 7.06 16.73 2.56
CA LYS A 377 7.35 17.78 3.54
C LYS A 377 6.17 17.99 4.51
N GLU A 378 4.93 17.98 4.03
CA GLU A 378 3.73 18.06 4.87
C GLU A 378 3.65 16.91 5.89
N ILE A 379 3.86 15.67 5.42
CA ILE A 379 3.86 14.50 6.30
C ILE A 379 4.98 14.63 7.34
N LEU A 380 6.16 15.12 6.97
CA LEU A 380 7.28 15.31 7.90
C LEU A 380 7.20 16.58 8.76
N LYS A 381 6.15 17.42 8.61
CA LYS A 381 6.03 18.74 9.24
C LYS A 381 7.22 19.67 8.97
N ILE A 382 7.71 19.66 7.75
CA ILE A 382 8.77 20.57 7.30
C ILE A 382 8.08 21.83 6.79
N SER A 383 8.13 22.92 7.57
CA SER A 383 7.69 24.23 7.08
C SER A 383 8.54 24.66 5.88
N PRO A 384 7.96 25.34 4.88
CA PRO A 384 8.79 26.07 3.92
C PRO A 384 9.64 27.04 4.73
N LYS A 385 10.98 26.93 4.62
CA LYS A 385 11.83 28.01 5.09
C LYS A 385 11.37 29.26 4.35
N THR A 386 10.96 30.30 5.07
CA THR A 386 11.13 31.66 4.57
C THR A 386 12.56 31.74 4.07
N GLU A 387 12.75 32.22 2.84
CA GLU A 387 14.07 32.35 2.24
C GLU A 387 15.05 32.98 3.24
N PRO A 388 16.32 32.55 3.28
CA PRO A 388 17.30 33.24 4.09
C PRO A 388 17.31 34.70 3.65
N ASP A 389 17.09 35.60 4.60
CA ASP A 389 17.31 37.02 4.43
C ASP A 389 18.74 37.21 3.88
N GLU A 390 18.83 37.71 2.65
CA GLU A 390 20.08 38.04 1.95
C GLU A 390 20.92 39.07 2.73
N SER A 391 20.41 39.63 3.84
CA SER A 391 21.16 40.51 4.74
C SER A 391 22.24 39.81 5.57
N SER A 392 22.26 38.48 5.65
CA SER A 392 23.31 37.72 6.35
C SER A 392 24.41 37.23 5.41
N ALA A 393 24.86 38.11 4.52
CA ALA A 393 26.13 37.96 3.83
C ALA A 393 27.26 37.90 4.86
N TRP A 394 28.02 36.81 4.81
CA TRP A 394 29.23 36.58 5.59
C TRP A 394 30.14 37.81 5.55
N VAL A 395 30.27 38.47 6.70
CA VAL A 395 31.36 39.41 6.97
C VAL A 395 32.66 38.62 6.88
N LEU A 396 33.40 38.84 5.78
CA LEU A 396 34.79 38.44 5.68
C LEU A 396 35.56 39.25 6.73
N LEU A 397 36.01 38.58 7.80
CA LEU A 397 37.03 39.12 8.68
C LEU A 397 38.34 39.28 7.89
N PRO A 398 39.07 40.40 8.01
CA PRO A 398 40.34 40.59 7.32
C PRO A 398 41.38 39.58 7.82
N ALA A 399 42.15 39.01 6.91
CA ALA A 399 43.36 38.27 7.24
C ALA A 399 44.38 39.23 7.85
N GLU A 400 44.66 39.06 9.14
CA GLU A 400 45.84 39.64 9.77
C GLU A 400 47.10 39.10 9.08
N GLN A 401 47.91 40.05 8.61
CA GLN A 401 49.25 39.85 8.13
C GLN A 401 50.16 39.56 9.32
N THR A 402 50.76 38.38 9.37
CA THR A 402 51.97 38.17 10.16
C THR A 402 52.94 37.24 9.43
N GLU A 403 54.18 37.73 9.36
CA GLU A 403 55.45 37.01 9.19
C GLU A 403 56.02 36.86 7.77
N MET A 404 56.87 37.86 7.45
CA MET A 404 58.11 37.68 6.69
C MET A 404 59.26 38.34 7.49
N ALA A 405 60.40 37.65 7.55
CA ALA A 405 61.71 38.05 8.11
C ALA A 405 61.77 38.03 9.66
N LEU A 406 62.63 37.25 10.33
CA LEU A 406 64.02 36.82 10.05
C LEU A 406 64.34 35.50 10.76
#